data_AF-A0AAD8KYL6-F1
#
_entry.id   AF-A0AAD8KYL6-F1
#
_cell.length_a   1.000
_cell.length_b   1.000
_cell.length_c   1.000
_cell.angle_alpha   90.00
_cell.angle_beta   90.00
_cell.angle_gamma   90.00
#
_symmetry.space_group_name_H-M   'P 1'
#
loop_
_entity.id
_entity.type
_entity.pdbx_description
1 polymer ?
#
loop_
_entity_poly.entity_id
_entity_poly.type
_entity_poly.pdbx_seq_one_letter_code
_entity_poly.pdbx_strand_id
1 'polypeptide(L)'
;MSGLSPSNQKSTIFFCNVPAQTKNSILNIMPFVECKLPIRYLGVTLVASGVRTTDFRVPIEKVENRIGDWKNKLLSFAGRCQLINSVISSLRVFWFSVFILPIQIMHDIEAKMRDFYGLGVL
;
A
#
# COMPACT_ATOMS: atom_id res chain seq x y z
N MET A 1 22.25 -25.73 7.75
CA MET A 1 21.20 -25.42 6.76
C MET A 1 19.91 -25.15 7.49
N SER A 2 19.15 -24.11 7.14
CA SER A 2 17.97 -23.65 7.88
C SER A 2 16.75 -24.58 7.84
N GLY A 3 16.76 -25.63 7.00
CA GLY A 3 15.65 -26.57 6.86
C GLY A 3 14.40 -26.00 6.18
N LEU A 4 14.48 -24.78 5.62
CA LEU A 4 13.37 -24.10 4.98
C LEU A 4 13.35 -24.37 3.47
N SER A 5 12.17 -24.69 2.93
CA SER A 5 11.92 -24.84 1.49
C SER A 5 11.00 -23.72 0.97
N PRO A 6 11.31 -23.09 -0.17
CA PRO A 6 10.43 -22.09 -0.77
C PRO A 6 9.11 -22.71 -1.25
N SER A 7 8.02 -21.93 -1.17
CA SER A 7 6.72 -22.35 -1.70
C SER A 7 6.61 -21.97 -3.17
N ASN A 8 6.56 -22.95 -4.06
CA ASN A 8 6.48 -22.70 -5.51
C ASN A 8 5.23 -21.92 -5.93
N GLN A 9 4.12 -22.05 -5.21
CA GLN A 9 2.87 -21.35 -5.52
C GLN A 9 2.89 -19.85 -5.17
N LYS A 10 3.70 -19.46 -4.18
CA LYS A 10 3.80 -18.06 -3.71
C LYS A 10 5.04 -17.35 -4.24
N SER A 11 5.99 -18.10 -4.79
CA SER A 11 7.26 -17.58 -5.28
C SER A 11 7.17 -17.28 -6.76
N THR A 12 7.54 -16.07 -7.13
CA THR A 12 7.62 -15.62 -8.52
C THR A 12 8.98 -15.00 -8.79
N ILE A 13 9.42 -15.03 -10.04
CA ILE A 13 10.68 -14.41 -10.47
C ILE A 13 10.37 -13.20 -11.33
N PHE A 14 11.08 -12.10 -11.09
CA PHE A 14 11.08 -10.94 -11.96
C PHE A 14 12.49 -10.74 -12.54
N PHE A 15 12.57 -10.55 -13.85
CA PHE A 15 13.84 -10.29 -14.55
C PHE A 15 13.89 -8.83 -15.00
N CYS A 16 14.98 -8.13 -14.68
CA CYS A 16 15.24 -6.78 -15.14
C CYS A 16 16.50 -6.78 -16.01
N ASN A 17 16.38 -6.36 -17.28
CA ASN A 17 17.51 -6.21 -18.20
C ASN A 17 18.36 -7.50 -18.39
N VAL A 18 17.72 -8.67 -18.49
CA VAL A 18 18.40 -9.96 -18.66
C VAL A 18 18.16 -10.50 -20.09
N PRO A 19 19.21 -10.98 -20.80
CA PRO A 19 19.05 -11.63 -22.10
C PRO A 19 18.14 -12.87 -22.04
N ALA A 20 17.37 -13.09 -23.12
CA ALA A 20 16.39 -14.18 -23.18
C ALA A 20 17.01 -15.57 -22.95
N GLN A 21 18.24 -15.80 -23.41
CA GLN A 21 18.95 -17.07 -23.22
C GLN A 21 19.19 -17.35 -21.73
N THR A 22 19.79 -16.41 -21.00
CA THR A 22 20.04 -16.53 -19.55
C THR A 22 18.75 -16.69 -18.77
N LYS A 23 17.71 -15.94 -19.14
CA LYS A 23 16.39 -16.04 -18.53
C LYS A 23 15.80 -17.45 -18.66
N ASN A 24 15.85 -18.05 -19.86
CA ASN A 24 15.36 -19.40 -20.11
C ASN A 24 16.18 -20.45 -19.34
N SER A 25 17.51 -20.29 -19.25
CA SER A 25 18.35 -21.16 -18.43
C SER A 25 17.95 -21.12 -16.96
N ILE A 26 17.63 -19.94 -16.41
CA ILE A 26 17.20 -19.78 -15.01
C ILE A 26 15.81 -20.40 -14.78
N LEU A 27 14.87 -20.19 -15.70
CA LEU A 27 13.52 -20.76 -15.61
C LEU A 27 13.50 -22.28 -15.75
N ASN A 28 14.49 -22.88 -16.43
CA ASN A 28 14.65 -24.33 -16.49
C ASN A 28 15.15 -24.94 -15.18
N ILE A 29 15.85 -24.15 -14.35
CA ILE A 29 16.41 -24.60 -13.06
C ILE A 29 15.41 -24.32 -11.93
N MET A 30 14.71 -23.18 -11.97
CA MET A 30 13.78 -22.76 -10.93
C MET A 30 12.31 -22.98 -11.36
N PRO A 31 11.50 -23.73 -10.60
CA PRO A 31 10.10 -24.01 -10.92
C PRO A 31 9.16 -22.84 -10.57
N PHE A 32 9.61 -21.58 -10.72
CA PHE A 32 8.84 -20.40 -10.36
C PHE A 32 8.25 -19.73 -11.60
N VAL A 33 7.07 -19.14 -11.44
CA VAL A 33 6.40 -18.41 -12.52
C VAL A 33 7.06 -17.04 -12.70
N GLU A 34 7.35 -16.68 -13.95
CA GLU A 34 7.80 -15.33 -14.27
C GLU A 34 6.66 -14.33 -14.06
N CYS A 35 6.93 -13.27 -13.31
CA CYS A 35 6.00 -12.17 -13.12
C CYS A 35 6.35 -10.97 -14.01
N LYS A 36 5.32 -10.22 -14.41
CA LYS A 36 5.46 -8.96 -15.17
C LYS A 36 4.98 -7.80 -14.31
N LEU A 37 5.75 -6.71 -14.29
CA LEU A 37 5.33 -5.49 -13.61
C LEU A 37 4.15 -4.82 -14.35
N PRO A 38 3.25 -4.14 -13.62
CA PRO A 38 3.26 -3.90 -12.17
C PRO A 38 2.74 -5.08 -11.33
N ILE A 39 3.38 -5.37 -10.19
CA ILE A 39 2.98 -6.45 -9.25
C ILE A 39 2.66 -5.88 -7.87
N ARG A 40 1.74 -6.48 -7.12
CA ARG A 40 1.48 -6.05 -5.73
C ARG A 40 2.31 -6.88 -4.74
N TYR A 41 3.13 -6.21 -3.95
CA TYR A 41 3.92 -6.81 -2.87
C TYR A 41 3.68 -6.05 -1.57
N LEU A 42 3.32 -6.78 -0.50
CA LEU A 42 3.00 -6.18 0.82
C LEU A 42 1.92 -5.08 0.77
N GLY A 43 0.97 -5.17 -0.18
CA GLY A 43 -0.09 -4.18 -0.36
C GLY A 43 0.32 -2.92 -1.12
N VAL A 44 1.52 -2.91 -1.67
CA VAL A 44 2.10 -1.83 -2.47
C VAL A 44 2.33 -2.31 -3.90
N THR A 45 2.00 -1.49 -4.90
CA THR A 45 2.33 -1.81 -6.30
C THR A 45 3.81 -1.54 -6.55
N LEU A 46 4.56 -2.59 -6.87
CA LEU A 46 5.88 -2.51 -7.45
C LEU A 46 5.72 -2.17 -8.93
N VAL A 47 6.26 -1.02 -9.34
CA VAL A 47 6.24 -0.52 -10.71
C VAL A 47 7.69 -0.18 -11.10
N ALA A 48 8.10 -0.49 -12.33
CA ALA A 48 9.42 -0.11 -12.83
C ALA A 48 9.53 1.39 -13.14
N SER A 49 8.40 2.03 -13.49
CA SER A 49 8.28 3.48 -13.63
C SER A 49 7.92 4.11 -12.29
N GLY A 50 8.21 5.41 -12.11
CA GLY A 50 7.84 6.15 -10.89
C GLY A 50 6.38 5.97 -10.47
N VAL A 51 6.17 6.13 -9.16
CA VAL A 51 4.88 5.92 -8.48
C VAL A 51 3.85 6.92 -9.00
N ARG A 52 2.68 6.44 -9.38
CA ARG A 52 1.58 7.28 -9.88
C ARG A 52 0.59 7.57 -8.78
N THR A 53 -0.18 8.65 -8.92
CA THR A 53 -1.29 9.00 -8.00
C THR A 53 -2.27 7.83 -7.80
N THR A 54 -2.45 6.99 -8.83
CA THR A 54 -3.29 5.78 -8.77
C THR A 54 -2.82 4.73 -7.77
N ASP A 55 -1.52 4.66 -7.48
CA ASP A 55 -0.96 3.71 -6.51
C ASP A 55 -1.34 4.07 -5.07
N PHE A 56 -1.68 5.34 -4.83
CA PHE A 56 -2.15 5.84 -3.54
C PHE A 56 -3.66 5.66 -3.32
N ARG A 57 -4.39 5.09 -4.28
CA ARG A 57 -5.83 4.80 -4.09
C ARG A 57 -6.08 3.78 -2.97
N VAL A 58 -5.23 2.76 -2.89
CA VAL A 58 -5.34 1.69 -1.86
C VAL A 58 -5.24 2.23 -0.43
N PRO A 59 -4.26 3.09 -0.08
CA PRO A 59 -4.22 3.70 1.25
C PRO A 59 -5.43 4.58 1.53
N ILE A 60 -5.85 5.39 0.56
CA ILE A 60 -7.01 6.28 0.71
C ILE A 60 -8.27 5.47 1.02
N GLU A 61 -8.54 4.43 0.24
CA GLU A 61 -9.70 3.55 0.43
C GLU A 61 -9.68 2.86 1.81
N LYS A 62 -8.50 2.45 2.30
CA LYS A 62 -8.37 1.91 3.66
C LYS A 62 -8.70 2.94 4.73
N VAL A 63 -8.31 4.21 4.54
CA VAL A 63 -8.64 5.29 5.46
C VAL A 63 -10.14 5.59 5.42
N GLU A 64 -10.73 5.67 4.22
CA GLU A 64 -12.16 5.90 4.03
C GLU A 64 -13.01 4.81 4.68
N ASN A 65 -12.66 3.54 4.48
CA ASN A 65 -13.37 2.42 5.10
C ASN A 65 -13.32 2.49 6.63
N ARG A 66 -12.14 2.77 7.21
CA ARG A 66 -12.00 2.93 8.67
C ARG A 66 -12.84 4.08 9.20
N ILE A 67 -12.83 5.23 8.51
CA ILE A 67 -13.64 6.40 8.87
C ILE A 67 -15.13 6.05 8.78
N GLY A 68 -15.57 5.38 7.71
CA GLY A 68 -16.94 4.93 7.52
C GLY A 68 -17.42 4.03 8.67
N ASP A 69 -16.61 3.05 9.07
CA ASP A 69 -16.90 2.17 10.20
C ASP A 69 -17.06 2.91 11.53
N TRP A 70 -16.35 4.04 11.70
CA TRP A 70 -16.39 4.85 12.91
C TRP A 70 -17.51 5.88 12.91
N LYS A 71 -17.95 6.37 11.75
CA LYS A 71 -19.10 7.29 11.65
C LYS A 71 -20.38 6.67 12.21
N ASN A 72 -20.53 5.36 12.11
CA ASN A 72 -21.66 4.61 12.68
C ASN A 72 -21.57 4.45 14.21
N LYS A 73 -20.50 4.91 14.86
CA LYS A 73 -20.28 4.80 16.31
C LYS A 73 -20.48 6.15 16.99
N LEU A 74 -21.18 6.15 18.12
CA LEU A 74 -21.30 7.32 19.00
C LEU A 74 -19.97 7.54 19.74
N LEU A 75 -19.08 8.33 19.15
CA LEU A 75 -17.76 8.63 19.68
C LEU A 75 -17.72 10.03 20.28
N SER A 76 -17.08 10.16 21.44
CA SER A 76 -16.74 11.46 22.01
C SER A 76 -15.74 12.20 21.13
N PHE A 77 -15.67 13.52 21.29
CA PHE A 77 -14.71 14.37 20.58
C PHE A 77 -13.26 13.90 20.77
N ALA A 78 -12.87 13.62 22.01
CA ALA A 78 -11.56 13.06 22.33
C ALA A 78 -11.34 11.69 21.67
N GLY A 79 -12.37 10.84 21.59
CA GLY A 79 -12.31 9.56 20.88
C GLY A 79 -12.05 9.73 19.38
N ARG A 80 -12.69 10.71 18.73
CA ARG A 80 -12.45 11.03 17.31
C ARG A 80 -11.03 11.54 17.09
N CYS A 81 -10.52 12.45 17.92
CA CYS A 81 -9.12 12.90 17.89
C CYS A 81 -8.14 11.72 17.96
N GLN A 82 -8.36 10.80 18.90
CA GLN A 82 -7.47 9.68 19.12
C GLN A 82 -7.45 8.72 17.92
N LEU A 83 -8.61 8.46 17.32
CA LEU A 83 -8.71 7.63 16.12
C LEU A 83 -8.02 8.28 14.92
N ILE A 84 -8.22 9.58 14.69
CA ILE A 84 -7.51 10.34 13.64
C ILE A 84 -6.00 10.22 13.83
N ASN A 85 -5.50 10.48 15.04
CA ASN A 85 -4.07 10.37 15.36
C ASN A 85 -3.52 8.96 15.11
N SER A 86 -4.28 7.93 15.45
CA SER A 86 -3.91 6.54 15.17
C SER A 86 -3.78 6.27 13.67
N VAL A 87 -4.67 6.81 12.83
CA VAL A 87 -4.58 6.64 11.37
C VAL A 87 -3.38 7.37 10.82
N ILE A 88 -3.18 8.65 11.17
CA ILE A 88 -2.04 9.45 10.71
C ILE A 88 -0.72 8.79 11.09
N SER A 89 -0.61 8.29 12.32
CA SER A 89 0.57 7.55 12.78
C SER A 89 0.83 6.31 11.91
N SER A 90 -0.20 5.50 11.64
CA SER A 90 -0.06 4.31 10.79
C SER A 90 0.32 4.63 9.35
N LEU A 91 -0.19 5.74 8.80
CA LEU A 91 0.18 6.21 7.46
C LEU A 91 1.64 6.66 7.42
N ARG A 92 2.10 7.41 8.43
CA ARG A 92 3.51 7.84 8.54
C ARG A 92 4.46 6.65 8.60
N VAL A 93 4.17 5.67 9.44
CA VAL A 93 5.07 4.54 9.67
C VAL A 93 5.22 3.66 8.43
N PHE A 94 4.16 3.45 7.65
CA PHE A 94 4.21 2.54 6.50
C PHE A 94 4.32 3.26 5.15
N TRP A 95 3.45 4.23 4.88
CA TRP A 95 3.38 4.84 3.56
C TRP A 95 4.49 5.87 3.33
N PHE A 96 4.84 6.65 4.34
CA PHE A 96 5.89 7.67 4.17
C PHE A 96 7.30 7.07 4.17
N SER A 97 7.49 5.89 4.76
CA SER A 97 8.76 5.16 4.66
C SER A 97 8.97 4.53 3.28
N VAL A 98 7.88 4.22 2.57
CA VAL A 98 7.94 3.55 1.26
C VAL A 98 7.86 4.55 0.11
N PHE A 99 7.15 5.67 0.28
CA PHE A 99 6.88 6.63 -0.80
C PHE A 99 6.96 8.09 -0.36
N ILE A 100 7.36 8.94 -1.30
CA ILE A 100 7.11 10.38 -1.23
C ILE A 100 5.65 10.61 -1.62
N LEU A 101 4.84 11.09 -0.66
CA LEU A 101 3.41 11.30 -0.87
C LEU A 101 3.16 12.57 -1.71
N PRO A 102 2.37 12.51 -2.80
CA PRO A 102 1.93 13.71 -3.49
C PRO A 102 1.04 14.57 -2.58
N ILE A 103 1.21 15.88 -2.65
CA ILE A 103 0.42 16.86 -1.87
C ILE A 103 -1.09 16.67 -2.06
N GLN A 104 -1.53 16.33 -3.28
CA GLN A 104 -2.93 16.07 -3.59
C GLN A 104 -3.53 14.97 -2.71
N ILE A 105 -2.80 13.86 -2.55
CA ILE A 105 -3.24 12.73 -1.72
C ILE A 105 -3.30 13.12 -0.23
N MET A 106 -2.34 13.94 0.21
CA MET A 106 -2.34 14.44 1.58
C MET A 106 -3.59 15.29 1.86
N HIS A 107 -3.94 16.21 0.95
CA HIS A 107 -5.14 17.03 1.08
C HIS A 107 -6.42 16.19 1.06
N ASP A 108 -6.51 15.15 0.23
CA ASP A 108 -7.68 14.26 0.19
C ASP A 108 -7.87 13.53 1.53
N ILE A 109 -6.78 13.01 2.12
CA ILE A 109 -6.81 12.35 3.43
C ILE A 109 -7.21 13.34 4.53
N GLU A 110 -6.65 14.54 4.53
CA GLU A 110 -6.97 15.60 5.48
C GLU A 110 -8.45 16.03 5.39
N ALA A 111 -8.99 16.16 4.18
CA ALA A 111 -10.39 16.49 3.96
C ALA A 111 -11.32 15.43 4.59
N LYS A 112 -11.01 14.14 4.40
CA LYS A 112 -11.79 13.03 4.98
C LYS A 112 -11.69 12.99 6.51
N MET A 113 -10.52 13.27 7.06
CA MET A 113 -10.32 13.34 8.52
C MET A 113 -11.06 14.54 9.13
N ARG A 114 -11.06 15.69 8.45
CA ARG A 114 -11.79 16.90 8.87
C ARG A 114 -13.29 16.67 8.89
N ASP A 115 -13.82 16.01 7.87
CA ASP A 115 -15.22 15.61 7.79
C ASP A 115 -15.59 14.64 8.93
N PHE A 116 -14.77 13.62 9.20
CA PHE A 116 -14.97 12.70 10.33
C PHE A 116 -14.94 13.40 11.69
N TYR A 117 -14.08 14.40 11.85
CA TYR A 117 -13.98 15.16 13.08
C TYR A 117 -15.28 15.94 13.38
N GLY A 118 -15.95 16.44 12.34
CA GLY A 118 -17.13 17.28 12.43
C GLY A 118 -16.89 18.75 12.08
N LEU A 119 -15.75 19.08 11.44
CA LEU A 119 -15.45 20.43 10.91
C LEU A 119 -16.05 20.63 9.50
N GLY A 120 -17.21 20.02 9.23
CA GLY A 120 -17.85 19.94 7.91
C GLY A 120 -18.72 21.14 7.52
N VAL A 121 -18.75 22.23 8.28
CA VAL A 121 -19.44 23.49 7.94
C VAL A 121 -18.81 24.66 8.71
N LEU A 122 -17.75 25.25 8.14
CA LEU A 122 -17.41 26.68 8.24
C LEU A 122 -16.73 27.08 6.93
#